data_AF-A0A8J5KQS6-F1
#
_entry.id   AF-A0A8J5KQS6-F1
#
_cell.length_a   1.000
_cell.length_b   1.000
_cell.length_c   1.000
_cell.angle_alpha   90.00
_cell.angle_beta   90.00
_cell.angle_gamma   90.00
#
_symmetry.space_group_name_H-M   'P 1'
#
loop_
_entity.id
_entity.type
_entity.pdbx_description
1 polymer ?
#
loop_
_entity_poly.entity_id
_entity_poly.type
_entity_poly.pdbx_seq_one_letter_code
_entity_poly.pdbx_strand_id
1 'polypeptide(L)'
;MYIRTTPEELEDFSTPDFTIYNVGQFPCNRYTHYMTTSTSIDLNLDRKEMVILGTQYVGEMKKGLFGVMHYLMPKRNILSLHSSNNMGKDGDVPSSLGYQVSVGQTRFWRITCPLHGTGKTTLSTDHNRLLIGDDEHYWSENGISNIEGGCYAKCIGLTKEKEPNIWNAIKFGTGNWALYSKDVLENIVSDEHTREVDYSDNSITENTRASYQIEYIPNAKIPCVGPHPKNVILLACDAFGMLPPVSKLTLPQTMYYHNITSNTLVILEAMAAHGVKTLIYSSTCATYGEPEKMPITEVTPQDPINPYGKAKKMAEDIILDFSKTSDMAVMILRYFNVIGSDLEGRLGERTVNVKFASGKPH
;
A
#
# COMPACT_ATOMS: atom_id res chain seq x y z
N MET A 1 13.35 -9.53 -13.30
CA MET A 1 12.81 -8.65 -12.25
C MET A 1 13.76 -7.54 -11.85
N TYR A 2 15.04 -7.80 -11.53
CA TYR A 2 15.99 -6.73 -11.18
C TYR A 2 16.71 -6.13 -12.38
N ILE A 3 17.34 -4.98 -12.16
CA ILE A 3 18.16 -4.28 -13.15
C ILE A 3 19.36 -5.18 -13.51
N ARG A 4 19.61 -5.33 -14.82
CA ARG A 4 20.74 -6.12 -15.31
C ARG A 4 21.99 -5.26 -15.32
N THR A 5 23.09 -5.81 -14.82
CA THR A 5 24.42 -5.22 -14.97
C THR A 5 24.86 -5.31 -16.43
N THR A 6 25.65 -4.33 -16.86
CA THR A 6 26.39 -4.44 -18.12
C THR A 6 27.51 -5.49 -17.99
N PRO A 7 28.07 -6.00 -19.10
CA PRO A 7 29.23 -6.89 -19.03
C PRO A 7 30.41 -6.25 -18.29
N GLU A 8 30.63 -4.95 -18.47
CA GLU A 8 31.69 -4.18 -17.79
C GLU A 8 31.44 -4.11 -16.27
N GLU A 9 30.21 -3.81 -15.84
CA GLU A 9 29.83 -3.80 -14.42
C GLU A 9 29.92 -5.20 -13.78
N LEU A 10 29.73 -6.25 -14.57
CA LEU A 10 29.82 -7.64 -14.11
C LEU A 10 31.27 -8.06 -13.86
N GLU A 11 32.22 -7.58 -14.67
CA GLU A 11 33.66 -7.82 -14.45
C GLU A 11 34.14 -7.17 -13.14
N ASP A 12 33.59 -6.00 -12.79
CA ASP A 12 33.87 -5.29 -11.53
C ASP A 12 32.97 -5.74 -10.36
N PHE A 13 32.06 -6.69 -10.56
CA PHE A 13 31.12 -7.21 -9.55
C PHE A 13 31.85 -8.15 -8.57
N SER A 14 32.66 -7.57 -7.69
CA SER A 14 33.51 -8.34 -6.77
C SER A 14 32.73 -9.03 -5.65
N THR A 15 32.07 -8.25 -4.78
CA THR A 15 31.35 -8.76 -3.59
C THR A 15 29.91 -8.28 -3.60
N PRO A 16 28.91 -9.19 -3.55
CA PRO A 16 27.51 -8.77 -3.50
C PRO A 16 27.20 -8.08 -2.17
N ASP A 17 26.47 -6.96 -2.25
CA ASP A 17 25.98 -6.26 -1.06
C ASP A 17 24.93 -7.07 -0.29
N PHE A 18 24.20 -7.95 -0.98
CA PHE A 18 23.18 -8.80 -0.38
C PHE A 18 23.03 -10.07 -1.21
N THR A 19 22.89 -11.22 -0.56
CA THR A 19 22.79 -12.52 -1.24
C THR A 19 21.46 -13.20 -0.94
N ILE A 20 20.76 -13.68 -1.97
CA ILE A 20 19.51 -14.43 -1.84
C ILE A 20 19.79 -15.89 -2.20
N TYR A 21 19.64 -16.79 -1.23
CA TYR A 21 19.69 -18.24 -1.41
C TYR A 21 18.28 -18.77 -1.59
N ASN A 22 17.87 -18.96 -2.85
CA ASN A 22 16.60 -19.61 -3.15
C ASN A 22 16.77 -21.13 -3.23
N VAL A 23 16.35 -21.81 -2.18
CA VAL A 23 16.29 -23.28 -2.10
C VAL A 23 14.82 -23.71 -1.91
N GLY A 24 13.92 -23.02 -2.61
CA GLY A 24 12.47 -23.14 -2.46
C GLY A 24 11.90 -24.55 -2.67
N GLN A 25 12.58 -25.40 -3.43
CA GLN A 25 12.21 -26.80 -3.61
C GLN A 25 12.45 -27.67 -2.37
N PHE A 26 13.39 -27.28 -1.51
CA PHE A 26 13.74 -28.04 -0.32
C PHE A 26 12.90 -27.54 0.87
N PRO A 27 12.14 -28.43 1.56
CA PRO A 27 11.34 -28.02 2.70
C PRO A 27 12.24 -27.66 3.89
N CYS A 28 11.81 -26.69 4.70
CA CYS A 28 12.54 -26.40 5.93
C CYS A 28 12.33 -27.48 7.00
N ASN A 29 13.29 -27.61 7.91
CA ASN A 29 13.20 -28.54 9.01
C ASN A 29 12.30 -27.98 10.12
N ARG A 30 11.09 -28.54 10.26
CA ARG A 30 10.09 -28.15 11.28
C ARG A 30 10.53 -28.36 12.72
N TYR A 31 11.61 -29.11 12.96
CA TYR A 31 12.18 -29.31 14.30
C TYR A 31 13.21 -28.25 14.67
N THR A 32 13.61 -27.39 13.72
CA THR A 32 14.43 -26.22 14.02
C THR A 32 13.60 -25.21 14.81
N HIS A 33 14.23 -24.55 15.80
CA HIS A 33 13.60 -23.47 16.56
C HIS A 33 12.95 -22.45 15.60
N TYR A 34 11.85 -21.80 16.00
CA TYR A 34 11.06 -20.80 15.26
C TYR A 34 10.42 -21.23 13.91
N MET A 35 10.80 -22.35 13.29
CA MET A 35 10.20 -22.84 12.04
C MET A 35 8.92 -23.62 12.31
N THR A 36 7.76 -23.02 12.04
CA THR A 36 6.44 -23.59 12.35
C THR A 36 5.80 -24.38 11.21
N THR A 37 6.27 -24.20 9.98
CA THR A 37 5.73 -24.87 8.78
C THR A 37 6.86 -25.50 7.97
N SER A 38 6.56 -26.13 6.82
CA SER A 38 7.59 -26.59 5.87
C SER A 38 8.18 -25.46 5.01
N THR A 39 7.71 -24.23 5.20
CA THR A 39 8.17 -23.05 4.47
C THR A 39 8.86 -22.10 5.47
N SER A 40 10.04 -21.60 5.10
CA SER A 40 10.75 -20.56 5.86
C SER A 40 11.34 -19.53 4.91
N ILE A 41 11.18 -18.26 5.25
CA ILE A 41 11.75 -17.13 4.53
C ILE A 41 12.48 -16.29 5.57
N ASP A 42 13.77 -16.54 5.71
CA ASP A 42 14.60 -15.95 6.76
C ASP A 42 15.51 -14.87 6.16
N LEU A 43 15.59 -13.73 6.84
CA LEU A 43 16.38 -12.59 6.41
C LEU A 43 17.31 -12.18 7.55
N ASN A 44 18.61 -12.15 7.28
CA ASN A 44 19.63 -11.72 8.21
C ASN A 44 20.31 -10.44 7.69
N LEU A 45 20.05 -9.32 8.38
CA LEU A 45 20.58 -8.00 8.00
C LEU A 45 22.07 -7.82 8.29
N ASP A 46 22.60 -8.55 9.28
CA ASP A 46 24.02 -8.47 9.66
C ASP A 46 24.89 -9.24 8.65
N ARG A 47 24.46 -10.46 8.31
CA ARG A 47 25.09 -11.27 7.26
C ARG A 47 24.75 -10.79 5.84
N LYS A 48 23.72 -9.95 5.69
CA LYS A 48 23.18 -9.48 4.41
C LYS A 48 22.76 -10.64 3.50
N GLU A 49 22.03 -11.58 4.08
CA GLU A 49 21.60 -12.80 3.42
C GLU A 49 20.09 -13.01 3.59
N MET A 50 19.47 -13.62 2.59
CA MET A 50 18.10 -14.13 2.65
C MET A 50 18.09 -15.60 2.24
N VAL A 51 17.38 -16.44 2.98
CA VAL A 51 17.23 -17.87 2.68
C VAL A 51 15.74 -18.18 2.50
N ILE A 52 15.40 -18.79 1.35
CA ILE A 52 14.04 -19.19 1.02
C ILE A 52 13.99 -20.72 0.93
N LEU A 53 13.10 -21.32 1.73
CA LEU A 53 12.89 -22.76 1.82
C LEU A 53 11.40 -23.10 1.72
N GLY A 54 11.07 -24.19 1.05
CA GLY A 54 9.72 -24.76 0.99
C GLY A 54 8.67 -23.88 0.29
N THR A 55 9.09 -22.99 -0.61
CA THR A 55 8.21 -22.20 -1.47
C THR A 55 8.90 -21.89 -2.80
N GLN A 56 8.20 -22.12 -3.91
CA GLN A 56 8.69 -21.82 -5.26
C GLN A 56 8.07 -20.53 -5.82
N TYR A 57 7.38 -19.76 -4.97
CA TYR A 57 6.73 -18.51 -5.38
C TYR A 57 7.78 -17.42 -5.65
N VAL A 58 7.82 -16.91 -6.89
CA VAL A 58 8.84 -15.92 -7.32
C VAL A 58 8.72 -14.61 -6.53
N GLY A 59 7.50 -14.27 -6.11
CA GLY A 59 7.22 -13.07 -5.33
C GLY A 59 7.98 -12.99 -3.99
N GLU A 60 8.42 -14.12 -3.43
CA GLU A 60 9.23 -14.11 -2.19
C GLU A 60 10.57 -13.42 -2.39
N MET A 61 11.27 -13.72 -3.49
CA MET A 61 12.54 -13.06 -3.82
C MET A 61 12.34 -11.56 -4.06
N LYS A 62 11.26 -11.19 -4.76
CA LYS A 62 10.89 -9.79 -5.05
C LYS A 62 10.66 -9.01 -3.75
N LYS A 63 9.67 -9.46 -2.96
CA LYS A 63 9.24 -8.75 -1.75
C LYS A 63 10.24 -8.85 -0.60
N GLY A 64 11.07 -9.90 -0.59
CA GLY A 64 12.20 -10.03 0.33
C GLY A 64 13.20 -8.89 0.14
N LEU A 65 13.71 -8.69 -1.07
CA LEU A 65 14.64 -7.59 -1.34
C LEU A 65 13.98 -6.22 -1.12
N PHE A 66 12.72 -6.05 -1.55
CA PHE A 66 11.97 -4.83 -1.25
C PHE A 66 11.89 -4.55 0.26
N GLY A 67 11.70 -5.59 1.08
CA GLY A 67 11.74 -5.51 2.54
C GLY A 67 13.10 -5.01 3.06
N VAL A 68 14.20 -5.54 2.55
CA VAL A 68 15.56 -5.07 2.86
C VAL A 68 15.71 -3.59 2.51
N MET A 69 15.31 -3.20 1.31
CA MET A 69 15.44 -1.81 0.84
C MET A 69 14.57 -0.85 1.65
N HIS A 70 13.40 -1.29 2.09
CA HIS A 70 12.54 -0.51 2.97
C HIS A 70 13.13 -0.28 4.35
N TYR A 71 14.08 -1.13 4.79
CA TYR A 71 14.83 -0.94 6.03
C TYR A 71 16.08 -0.06 5.83
N LEU A 72 16.83 -0.30 4.75
CA LEU A 72 18.12 0.37 4.52
C LEU A 72 17.98 1.81 4.00
N MET A 73 17.01 2.07 3.12
CA MET A 73 16.92 3.37 2.43
C MET A 73 16.47 4.51 3.34
N PRO A 74 15.51 4.34 4.27
CA PRO A 74 15.17 5.39 5.23
C PRO A 74 16.36 5.82 6.11
N LYS A 75 17.28 4.90 6.43
CA LYS A 75 18.53 5.23 7.15
C LYS A 75 19.47 6.13 6.36
N ARG A 76 19.30 6.20 5.04
CA ARG A 76 20.03 7.07 4.11
C ARG A 76 19.22 8.29 3.69
N ASN A 77 18.12 8.61 4.39
CA ASN A 77 17.15 9.66 4.03
C ASN A 77 16.51 9.48 2.64
N ILE A 78 16.40 8.25 2.16
CA ILE A 78 15.70 7.92 0.90
C ILE A 78 14.38 7.23 1.25
N LEU A 79 13.27 7.76 0.76
CA LEU A 79 11.95 7.19 0.99
C LEU A 79 11.72 6.01 0.05
N SER A 80 11.53 4.81 0.61
CA SER A 80 11.11 3.62 -0.14
C SER A 80 9.58 3.56 -0.22
N LEU A 81 9.05 3.44 -1.45
CA LEU A 81 7.62 3.47 -1.75
C LEU A 81 7.18 2.17 -2.41
N HIS A 82 6.00 1.69 -1.99
CA HIS A 82 5.25 0.67 -2.71
C HIS A 82 4.23 1.40 -3.58
N SER A 83 4.61 1.71 -4.82
CA SER A 83 3.87 2.61 -5.70
C SER A 83 4.11 2.26 -7.15
N SER A 84 3.18 2.66 -8.03
CA SER A 84 3.43 2.74 -9.46
C SER A 84 3.72 4.18 -9.86
N ASN A 85 4.62 4.40 -10.82
CA ASN A 85 5.07 5.73 -11.23
C ASN A 85 5.08 5.88 -12.74
N ASN A 86 4.57 7.02 -13.21
CA ASN A 86 4.62 7.40 -14.61
C ASN A 86 4.81 8.92 -14.80
N MET A 87 5.26 9.29 -15.99
CA MET A 87 5.65 10.64 -16.35
C MET A 87 4.91 11.07 -17.62
N GLY A 88 4.29 12.25 -17.61
CA GLY A 88 3.74 12.82 -18.86
C GLY A 88 4.85 13.08 -19.88
N LYS A 89 4.53 12.97 -21.18
CA LYS A 89 5.43 13.42 -22.25
C LYS A 89 5.47 14.95 -22.21
N ASP A 90 6.66 15.55 -22.21
CA ASP A 90 6.79 17.01 -22.22
C ASP A 90 6.13 17.57 -23.49
N GLY A 91 5.11 18.42 -23.33
CA GLY A 91 4.48 19.17 -24.42
C GLY A 91 2.96 19.06 -24.58
N ASP A 92 2.27 18.08 -23.98
CA ASP A 92 0.87 17.76 -24.39
C ASP A 92 -0.17 17.56 -23.27
N VAL A 93 0.12 18.01 -22.06
CA VAL A 93 -0.87 18.02 -20.98
C VAL A 93 -0.82 19.38 -20.27
N PRO A 94 -1.96 20.06 -20.04
CA PRO A 94 -1.97 21.27 -19.24
C PRO A 94 -1.18 21.04 -17.96
N SER A 95 -0.38 22.04 -17.58
CA SER A 95 0.54 22.07 -16.44
C SER A 95 -0.05 21.65 -15.08
N SER A 96 -1.36 21.36 -15.02
CA SER A 96 -2.10 20.79 -13.89
C SER A 96 -2.03 19.27 -13.74
N LEU A 97 -1.61 18.49 -14.76
CA LEU A 97 -1.58 17.00 -14.73
C LEU A 97 -0.16 16.39 -14.81
N GLY A 98 0.84 17.15 -14.38
CA GLY A 98 2.24 16.71 -14.34
C GLY A 98 2.48 15.44 -13.50
N TYR A 99 3.67 14.86 -13.62
CA TYR A 99 4.21 13.67 -12.92
C TYR A 99 3.33 13.10 -11.78
N GLN A 100 2.97 11.82 -11.89
CA GLN A 100 2.01 11.19 -10.99
C GLN A 100 2.61 9.95 -10.34
N VAL A 101 2.65 9.96 -9.02
CA VAL A 101 2.88 8.79 -8.19
C VAL A 101 1.52 8.24 -7.84
N SER A 102 1.23 7.01 -8.24
CA SER A 102 0.08 6.29 -7.71
C SER A 102 0.60 5.35 -6.63
N VAL A 103 0.53 5.80 -5.38
CA VAL A 103 0.82 4.94 -4.24
C VAL A 103 -0.45 4.11 -4.02
N GLY A 104 -0.44 2.86 -4.47
CA GLY A 104 -1.39 1.90 -3.90
C GLY A 104 -0.90 1.60 -2.51
N GLN A 105 -1.62 2.08 -1.51
CA GLN A 105 -1.17 2.19 -0.12
C GLN A 105 -0.01 1.26 0.25
N THR A 106 1.09 1.90 0.64
CA THR A 106 2.02 1.48 1.70
C THR A 106 1.29 0.60 2.71
N ARG A 107 1.93 -0.47 3.18
CA ARG A 107 1.53 -1.40 4.25
C ARG A 107 0.78 -0.76 5.45
N PHE A 108 -0.45 -0.31 5.25
CA PHE A 108 -1.35 0.25 6.26
C PHE A 108 -2.53 -0.68 6.54
N TRP A 109 -2.62 -1.77 5.78
CA TRP A 109 -3.62 -2.81 5.92
C TRP A 109 -2.94 -4.18 5.84
N ARG A 110 -2.66 -4.79 6.98
CA ARG A 110 -2.50 -6.25 7.09
C ARG A 110 -3.52 -6.58 8.18
N ILE A 111 -4.63 -7.23 7.89
CA ILE A 111 -4.70 -8.66 7.57
C ILE A 111 -6.01 -8.87 6.76
N THR A 112 -5.96 -9.67 5.68
CA THR A 112 -7.09 -10.20 4.83
C THR A 112 -7.30 -9.70 3.39
N CYS A 113 -6.43 -8.88 2.77
CA CYS A 113 -6.47 -8.71 1.30
C CYS A 113 -5.07 -8.58 0.70
N PRO A 114 -4.66 -9.44 -0.26
CA PRO A 114 -3.49 -9.17 -1.08
C PRO A 114 -3.76 -7.88 -1.88
N LEU A 115 -3.05 -6.79 -1.58
CA LEU A 115 -3.15 -5.48 -2.26
C LEU A 115 -2.74 -5.51 -3.77
N HIS A 116 -2.54 -6.70 -4.33
CA HIS A 116 -2.28 -6.94 -5.75
C HIS A 116 -3.62 -7.02 -6.49
N GLY A 117 -4.21 -5.86 -6.79
CA GLY A 117 -5.52 -5.76 -7.45
C GLY A 117 -6.20 -4.39 -7.35
N THR A 118 -5.62 -3.42 -6.65
CA THR A 118 -6.18 -2.07 -6.45
C THR A 118 -6.04 -1.14 -7.68
N GLY A 119 -5.75 -1.68 -8.87
CA GLY A 119 -5.57 -0.90 -10.11
C GLY A 119 -4.22 -0.18 -10.30
N LYS A 120 -3.21 -0.37 -9.43
CA LYS A 120 -1.89 0.29 -9.53
C LYS A 120 -1.23 0.15 -10.90
N THR A 121 -1.12 -1.09 -11.37
CA THR A 121 -0.45 -1.44 -12.64
C THR A 121 -1.26 -0.87 -13.81
N THR A 122 -2.57 -1.12 -13.85
CA THR A 122 -3.48 -0.63 -14.89
C THR A 122 -3.50 0.91 -15.00
N LEU A 123 -3.53 1.64 -13.87
CA LEU A 123 -3.48 3.12 -13.85
C LEU A 123 -2.11 3.68 -14.26
N SER A 124 -1.04 2.91 -14.07
CA SER A 124 0.31 3.35 -14.41
C SER A 124 0.65 3.18 -15.89
N THR A 125 0.06 2.17 -16.55
CA THR A 125 0.27 1.84 -17.97
C THR A 125 -0.61 2.67 -18.92
N ASP A 126 -0.67 3.98 -18.69
CA ASP A 126 -1.34 4.93 -19.59
C ASP A 126 -0.49 5.14 -20.86
N HIS A 127 -1.10 4.98 -22.04
CA HIS A 127 -0.45 5.17 -23.35
C HIS A 127 0.14 6.57 -23.54
N ASN A 128 -0.43 7.58 -22.86
CA ASN A 128 0.00 8.97 -22.95
C ASN A 128 1.15 9.30 -22.00
N ARG A 129 1.52 8.38 -21.12
CA ARG A 129 2.55 8.58 -20.09
C ARG A 129 3.67 7.55 -20.24
N LEU A 130 4.87 7.96 -19.88
CA LEU A 130 6.04 7.10 -19.83
C LEU A 130 6.08 6.37 -18.48
N LEU A 131 6.10 5.04 -18.50
CA LEU A 131 6.16 4.21 -17.30
C LEU A 131 7.57 4.24 -16.70
N ILE A 132 7.67 4.52 -15.41
CA ILE A 132 8.94 4.44 -14.66
C ILE A 132 9.04 3.09 -13.94
N GLY A 133 7.93 2.59 -13.39
CA GLY A 133 7.81 1.24 -12.84
C GLY A 133 6.42 1.01 -12.24
N ASP A 134 6.08 -0.25 -11.99
CA ASP A 134 4.72 -0.67 -11.62
C ASP A 134 4.49 -0.90 -10.13
N ASP A 135 5.53 -1.08 -9.31
CA ASP A 135 5.33 -1.56 -7.94
C ASP A 135 6.28 -0.96 -6.88
N GLU A 136 7.57 -0.74 -7.19
CA GLU A 136 8.58 -0.45 -6.17
C GLU A 136 9.53 0.70 -6.57
N HIS A 137 9.55 1.79 -5.79
CA HIS A 137 10.35 2.99 -6.11
C HIS A 137 11.07 3.60 -4.90
N TYR A 138 12.12 4.36 -5.19
CA TYR A 138 12.71 5.32 -4.26
C TYR A 138 12.29 6.74 -4.60
N TRP A 139 12.18 7.56 -3.56
CA TRP A 139 12.15 9.00 -3.67
C TRP A 139 13.32 9.57 -2.86
N SER A 140 14.28 10.13 -3.59
CA SER A 140 15.50 10.77 -3.08
C SER A 140 15.47 12.28 -3.35
N GLU A 141 16.54 12.99 -2.95
CA GLU A 141 16.75 14.40 -3.27
C GLU A 141 16.83 14.69 -4.77
N ASN A 142 17.15 13.69 -5.60
CA ASN A 142 17.27 13.85 -7.06
C ASN A 142 15.98 13.49 -7.81
N GLY A 143 14.93 13.05 -7.12
CA GLY A 143 13.69 12.59 -7.73
C GLY A 143 13.37 11.13 -7.41
N ILE A 144 12.66 10.49 -8.34
CA ILE A 144 12.17 9.12 -8.18
C ILE A 144 12.97 8.15 -9.05
N SER A 145 13.24 6.96 -8.55
CA SER A 145 13.88 5.88 -9.32
C SER A 145 13.19 4.55 -9.08
N ASN A 146 13.10 3.72 -10.12
CA ASN A 146 12.62 2.34 -9.98
C ASN A 146 13.65 1.47 -9.24
N ILE A 147 13.16 0.54 -8.43
CA ILE A 147 14.00 -0.48 -7.78
C ILE A 147 14.20 -1.68 -8.72
N GLU A 148 13.22 -1.90 -9.59
CA GLU A 148 13.13 -3.06 -10.47
C GLU A 148 13.65 -2.76 -11.88
N GLY A 149 14.00 -3.82 -12.62
CA GLY A 149 14.29 -3.81 -14.06
C GLY A 149 13.20 -4.50 -14.91
N GLY A 150 12.07 -4.82 -14.29
CA GLY A 150 10.94 -5.51 -14.93
C GLY A 150 9.65 -5.29 -14.16
N CYS A 151 8.58 -5.91 -14.65
CA CYS A 151 7.26 -5.86 -14.03
C CYS A 151 6.79 -7.28 -13.70
N TYR A 152 5.98 -7.40 -12.64
CA TYR A 152 5.44 -8.69 -12.18
C TYR A 152 3.91 -8.61 -12.09
N ALA A 153 3.29 -8.56 -13.26
CA ALA A 153 1.88 -8.25 -13.42
C ALA A 153 0.98 -9.45 -13.10
N LYS A 154 -0.26 -9.16 -12.66
CA LYS A 154 -1.33 -10.14 -12.51
C LYS A 154 -1.95 -10.39 -13.88
N CYS A 155 -2.19 -11.65 -14.23
CA CYS A 155 -2.63 -12.03 -15.57
C CYS A 155 -4.07 -12.56 -15.63
N ILE A 156 -4.73 -12.74 -14.48
CA ILE A 156 -6.11 -13.24 -14.47
C ILE A 156 -7.05 -12.26 -15.19
N GLY A 157 -7.79 -12.77 -16.18
CA GLY A 157 -8.69 -11.97 -17.01
C GLY A 157 -7.98 -10.99 -17.95
N LEU A 158 -6.69 -11.17 -18.21
CA LEU A 158 -5.91 -10.36 -19.15
C LEU A 158 -6.44 -10.57 -20.57
N THR A 159 -6.78 -9.47 -21.25
CA THR A 159 -7.12 -9.48 -22.68
C THR A 159 -6.38 -8.37 -23.40
N LYS A 160 -6.13 -8.55 -24.69
CA LYS A 160 -5.42 -7.57 -25.53
C LYS A 160 -6.16 -6.23 -25.60
N GLU A 161 -7.48 -6.25 -25.52
CA GLU A 161 -8.35 -5.08 -25.60
C GLU A 161 -8.28 -4.24 -24.32
N LYS A 162 -8.23 -4.90 -23.15
CA LYS A 162 -8.19 -4.21 -21.86
C LYS A 162 -6.81 -3.65 -21.53
N GLU A 163 -5.77 -4.45 -21.73
CA GLU A 163 -4.40 -4.10 -21.31
C GLU A 163 -3.38 -4.45 -22.42
N PRO A 164 -3.40 -3.74 -23.56
CA PRO A 164 -2.57 -4.06 -24.72
C PRO A 164 -1.06 -3.98 -24.45
N ASN A 165 -0.63 -3.06 -23.57
CA ASN A 165 0.80 -2.90 -23.25
C ASN A 165 1.35 -4.13 -22.50
N ILE A 166 0.58 -4.67 -21.55
CA ILE A 166 0.96 -5.84 -20.76
C ILE A 166 0.86 -7.08 -21.64
N TRP A 167 -0.22 -7.22 -22.42
CA TRP A 167 -0.38 -8.31 -23.38
C TRP A 167 0.78 -8.38 -24.38
N ASN A 168 1.18 -7.25 -24.96
CA ASN A 168 2.26 -7.19 -25.95
C ASN A 168 3.66 -7.33 -25.33
N ALA A 169 3.79 -7.04 -24.03
CA ALA A 169 5.04 -7.24 -23.30
C ALA A 169 5.29 -8.71 -22.97
N ILE A 170 4.23 -9.50 -22.79
CA ILE A 170 4.31 -10.95 -22.64
C ILE A 170 4.50 -11.56 -24.03
N LYS A 171 5.75 -11.84 -24.42
CA LYS A 171 6.04 -12.42 -25.74
C LYS A 171 6.47 -13.88 -25.58
N PHE A 172 5.58 -14.79 -26.00
CA PHE A 172 6.01 -16.15 -26.31
C PHE A 172 6.89 -16.11 -27.56
N GLY A 173 8.02 -16.83 -27.54
CA GLY A 173 9.10 -16.74 -28.53
C GLY A 173 8.63 -16.66 -29.98
N THR A 174 8.67 -15.47 -30.57
CA THR A 174 8.40 -15.20 -32.00
C THR A 174 9.70 -14.77 -32.68
N GLY A 175 10.67 -15.68 -32.65
CA GLY A 175 11.95 -15.60 -33.35
C GLY A 175 12.64 -16.96 -33.29
N ASN A 176 13.55 -17.25 -34.24
CA ASN A 176 14.21 -18.55 -34.50
C ASN A 176 15.04 -19.16 -33.32
N TRP A 177 14.77 -18.80 -32.07
CA TRP A 177 15.44 -19.25 -30.86
C TRP A 177 14.42 -19.66 -29.77
N ALA A 178 13.34 -20.33 -30.16
CA ALA A 178 12.22 -20.76 -29.31
C ALA A 178 12.54 -21.92 -28.32
N LEU A 179 13.75 -21.92 -27.74
CA LEU A 179 14.15 -22.83 -26.66
C LEU A 179 14.36 -22.11 -25.31
N TYR A 180 14.28 -20.77 -25.28
CA TYR A 180 14.36 -19.98 -24.05
C TYR A 180 13.37 -18.81 -24.11
N SER A 181 12.17 -18.95 -23.54
CA SER A 181 11.30 -17.79 -23.31
C SER A 181 11.96 -16.88 -22.28
N LYS A 182 12.19 -15.61 -22.62
CA LYS A 182 12.77 -14.61 -21.70
C LYS A 182 11.78 -14.14 -20.63
N ASP A 183 10.48 -14.40 -20.84
CA ASP A 183 9.39 -14.08 -19.93
C ASP A 183 8.97 -15.33 -19.14
N VAL A 184 8.60 -15.13 -17.88
CA VAL A 184 8.20 -16.21 -16.96
C VAL A 184 6.70 -16.06 -16.67
N LEU A 185 5.93 -17.07 -17.09
CA LEU A 185 4.52 -17.23 -16.72
C LEU A 185 4.44 -18.15 -15.50
N GLU A 186 3.72 -17.71 -14.47
CA GLU A 186 3.63 -18.42 -13.19
C GLU A 186 2.18 -18.80 -12.90
N ASN A 187 1.96 -20.11 -12.77
CA ASN A 187 0.67 -20.74 -12.49
C ASN A 187 -0.43 -20.47 -13.52
N ILE A 188 -0.08 -20.15 -14.77
CA ILE A 188 -1.04 -19.97 -15.86
C ILE A 188 -1.17 -21.27 -16.65
N VAL A 189 -2.41 -21.67 -16.94
CA VAL A 189 -2.72 -22.85 -17.75
C VAL A 189 -2.51 -22.52 -19.23
N SER A 190 -1.85 -23.41 -19.95
CA SER A 190 -1.66 -23.34 -21.40
C SER A 190 -2.13 -24.62 -22.05
N ASP A 191 -2.72 -24.52 -23.24
CA ASP A 191 -3.05 -25.69 -24.05
C ASP A 191 -1.76 -26.41 -24.49
N GLU A 192 -1.71 -27.73 -24.31
CA GLU A 192 -0.52 -28.53 -24.59
C GLU A 192 -0.17 -28.59 -26.09
N HIS A 193 -1.18 -28.47 -26.97
CA HIS A 193 -1.04 -28.59 -28.42
C HIS A 193 -0.84 -27.25 -29.10
N THR A 194 -1.66 -26.25 -28.79
CA THR A 194 -1.59 -24.91 -29.41
C THR A 194 -0.56 -24.03 -28.71
N ARG A 195 -0.17 -24.35 -27.47
CA ARG A 195 0.65 -23.51 -26.59
C ARG A 195 0.01 -22.14 -26.32
N GLU A 196 -1.28 -22.00 -26.59
CA GLU A 196 -2.03 -20.80 -26.26
C GLU A 196 -2.30 -20.78 -24.75
N VAL A 197 -2.17 -19.58 -24.19
CA VAL A 197 -2.27 -19.34 -22.76
C VAL A 197 -3.70 -18.92 -22.44
N ASP A 198 -4.37 -19.63 -21.53
CA ASP A 198 -5.70 -19.24 -21.05
C ASP A 198 -5.57 -18.35 -19.82
N TYR A 199 -5.75 -17.05 -20.02
CA TYR A 199 -5.71 -16.06 -18.96
C TYR A 199 -6.99 -15.99 -18.12
N SER A 200 -8.06 -16.71 -18.51
CA SER A 200 -9.33 -16.77 -17.77
C SER A 200 -9.37 -17.93 -16.77
N ASP A 201 -8.53 -18.94 -16.98
CA ASP A 201 -8.44 -20.12 -16.11
C ASP A 201 -7.83 -19.76 -14.73
N ASN A 202 -8.57 -20.07 -13.67
CA ASN A 202 -8.17 -19.90 -12.27
C ASN A 202 -8.07 -21.23 -11.49
N SER A 203 -8.04 -22.36 -12.18
CA SER A 203 -8.04 -23.71 -11.60
C SER A 203 -6.86 -23.97 -10.65
N ILE A 204 -5.68 -23.41 -10.96
CA ILE A 204 -4.50 -23.46 -10.08
C ILE A 204 -4.59 -22.36 -9.02
N THR A 205 -4.82 -21.11 -9.44
CA THR A 205 -4.90 -19.95 -8.55
C THR A 205 -5.49 -18.74 -9.28
N GLU A 206 -6.14 -17.84 -8.55
CA GLU A 206 -6.49 -16.51 -9.05
C GLU A 206 -5.28 -15.54 -9.11
N ASN A 207 -4.15 -15.90 -8.49
CA ASN A 207 -2.93 -15.10 -8.49
C ASN A 207 -1.97 -15.53 -9.61
N THR A 208 -2.49 -15.68 -10.83
CA THR A 208 -1.68 -15.90 -12.02
C THR A 208 -0.80 -14.68 -12.31
N ARG A 209 0.46 -14.93 -12.70
CA ARG A 209 1.46 -13.85 -12.86
C ARG A 209 2.29 -14.01 -14.12
N ALA A 210 2.77 -12.88 -14.62
CA ALA A 210 3.81 -12.81 -15.63
C ALA A 210 4.91 -11.86 -15.20
N SER A 211 6.16 -12.31 -15.33
CA SER A 211 7.37 -11.50 -15.17
C SER A 211 7.98 -11.23 -16.54
N TYR A 212 8.15 -9.96 -16.88
CA TYR A 212 8.75 -9.51 -18.13
C TYR A 212 9.65 -8.28 -17.90
N GLN A 213 10.55 -8.02 -18.85
CA GLN A 213 11.49 -6.90 -18.77
C GLN A 213 10.78 -5.57 -19.04
N ILE A 214 11.19 -4.51 -18.35
CA ILE A 214 10.54 -3.19 -18.51
C ILE A 214 10.74 -2.64 -19.93
N GLU A 215 11.82 -3.05 -20.60
CA GLU A 215 12.12 -2.77 -22.02
C GLU A 215 11.04 -3.27 -23.00
N TYR A 216 10.23 -4.25 -22.61
CA TYR A 216 9.17 -4.78 -23.46
C TYR A 216 7.89 -3.94 -23.43
N ILE A 217 7.80 -2.99 -22.49
CA ILE A 217 6.74 -1.99 -22.47
C ILE A 217 7.14 -0.84 -23.42
N PRO A 218 6.39 -0.59 -24.52
CA PRO A 218 6.79 0.39 -25.54
C PRO A 218 6.93 1.82 -25.02
N ASN A 219 6.17 2.19 -24.00
CA ASN A 219 6.18 3.50 -23.35
C ASN A 219 6.98 3.50 -22.04
N ALA A 220 7.89 2.56 -21.80
CA ALA A 220 8.78 2.63 -20.64
C ALA A 220 9.81 3.76 -20.77
N LYS A 221 10.12 4.43 -19.66
CA LYS A 221 11.22 5.37 -19.55
C LYS A 221 12.51 4.61 -19.23
N ILE A 222 13.52 4.76 -20.08
CA ILE A 222 14.85 4.21 -19.87
C ILE A 222 15.86 5.37 -19.92
N PRO A 223 16.68 5.59 -18.87
CA PRO A 223 16.69 4.91 -17.58
C PRO A 223 15.40 5.19 -16.77
N CYS A 224 15.04 4.25 -15.89
CA CYS A 224 13.82 4.28 -15.08
C CYS A 224 13.92 5.27 -13.90
N VAL A 225 14.28 6.52 -14.20
CA VAL A 225 14.47 7.63 -13.26
C VAL A 225 13.64 8.83 -13.70
N GLY A 226 12.96 9.47 -12.76
CA GLY A 226 12.08 10.61 -12.99
C GLY A 226 12.37 11.77 -12.03
N PRO A 227 11.91 12.99 -12.38
CA PRO A 227 11.98 14.14 -11.48
C PRO A 227 11.05 13.95 -10.26
N HIS A 228 11.06 14.92 -9.35
CA HIS A 228 10.15 14.91 -8.20
C HIS A 228 8.67 14.87 -8.63
N PRO A 229 7.84 14.19 -7.84
CA PRO A 229 6.44 14.05 -8.16
C PRO A 229 5.64 15.32 -7.93
N LYS A 230 4.78 15.64 -8.90
CA LYS A 230 3.85 16.78 -8.82
C LYS A 230 2.51 16.38 -8.22
N ASN A 231 2.09 15.13 -8.48
CA ASN A 231 0.85 14.56 -8.00
C ASN A 231 1.14 13.25 -7.27
N VAL A 232 0.51 13.07 -6.11
CA VAL A 232 0.51 11.81 -5.34
C VAL A 232 -0.93 11.37 -5.18
N ILE A 233 -1.24 10.18 -5.69
CA ILE A 233 -2.56 9.56 -5.60
C ILE A 233 -2.47 8.39 -4.64
N LEU A 234 -3.36 8.38 -3.65
CA LEU A 234 -3.52 7.26 -2.73
C LEU A 234 -4.69 6.41 -3.21
N LEU A 235 -4.43 5.17 -3.61
CA LEU A 235 -5.49 4.24 -4.00
C LEU A 235 -5.99 3.49 -2.77
N ALA A 236 -7.30 3.54 -2.54
CA ALA A 236 -8.00 2.80 -1.50
C ALA A 236 -9.05 1.90 -2.15
N CYS A 237 -9.06 0.61 -1.79
CA CYS A 237 -10.15 -0.30 -2.13
C CYS A 237 -11.19 -0.21 -1.02
N ASP A 238 -12.20 0.62 -1.24
CA ASP A 238 -13.23 0.86 -0.26
C ASP A 238 -14.40 -0.12 -0.44
N ALA A 239 -14.36 -1.20 0.33
CA ALA A 239 -15.41 -2.21 0.34
C ALA A 239 -16.72 -1.71 0.98
N PHE A 240 -16.67 -0.63 1.77
CA PHE A 240 -17.81 -0.10 2.52
C PHE A 240 -18.51 1.07 1.80
N GLY A 241 -17.90 1.62 0.75
CA GLY A 241 -18.47 2.71 -0.06
C GLY A 241 -18.57 4.05 0.67
N MET A 242 -17.71 4.26 1.67
CA MET A 242 -17.64 5.46 2.52
C MET A 242 -16.79 6.58 1.92
N LEU A 243 -15.78 6.23 1.11
CA LEU A 243 -14.88 7.17 0.47
C LEU A 243 -15.50 7.68 -0.83
N PRO A 244 -15.45 8.99 -1.09
CA PRO A 244 -15.82 9.51 -2.40
C PRO A 244 -14.84 8.97 -3.47
N PRO A 245 -15.26 8.85 -4.74
CA PRO A 245 -14.41 8.31 -5.81
C PRO A 245 -13.05 9.02 -5.97
N VAL A 246 -12.98 10.32 -5.67
CA VAL A 246 -11.74 11.10 -5.61
C VAL A 246 -11.84 12.19 -4.54
N SER A 247 -10.75 12.44 -3.82
CA SER A 247 -10.63 13.52 -2.84
C SER A 247 -9.28 14.22 -2.94
N LYS A 248 -9.31 15.56 -2.97
CA LYS A 248 -8.10 16.37 -2.84
C LYS A 248 -7.78 16.56 -1.36
N LEU A 249 -6.71 15.93 -0.91
CA LEU A 249 -6.28 15.98 0.49
C LEU A 249 -5.46 17.24 0.78
N THR A 250 -5.65 17.81 1.96
CA THR A 250 -4.75 18.79 2.59
C THR A 250 -3.75 18.07 3.51
N LEU A 251 -2.59 18.68 3.77
CA LEU A 251 -1.56 18.11 4.64
C LEU A 251 -2.09 17.66 6.02
N PRO A 252 -2.93 18.44 6.73
CA PRO A 252 -3.52 18.02 7.99
C PRO A 252 -4.50 16.85 7.84
N GLN A 253 -5.27 16.78 6.74
CA GLN A 253 -6.22 15.68 6.49
C GLN A 253 -5.53 14.32 6.43
N THR A 254 -4.38 14.24 5.75
CA THR A 254 -3.62 12.98 5.66
C THR A 254 -3.19 12.47 7.03
N MET A 255 -2.77 13.36 7.92
CA MET A 255 -2.38 13.00 9.29
C MET A 255 -3.57 12.60 10.16
N TYR A 256 -4.72 13.29 10.04
CA TYR A 256 -5.90 12.96 10.84
C TYR A 256 -6.56 11.65 10.41
N TYR A 257 -6.70 11.40 9.11
CA TYR A 257 -7.24 10.12 8.63
C TYR A 257 -6.32 8.95 9.00
N HIS A 258 -4.99 9.16 8.95
CA HIS A 258 -4.05 8.15 9.40
C HIS A 258 -4.12 7.92 10.92
N ASN A 259 -3.93 8.98 11.71
CA ASN A 259 -3.76 8.85 13.15
C ASN A 259 -5.05 8.53 13.90
N ILE A 260 -6.19 8.97 13.39
CA ILE A 260 -7.48 8.82 14.06
C ILE A 260 -8.23 7.65 13.44
N THR A 261 -8.50 7.69 12.14
CA THR A 261 -9.37 6.70 11.49
C THR A 261 -8.66 5.35 11.36
N SER A 262 -7.44 5.30 10.80
CA SER A 262 -6.72 4.02 10.63
C SER A 262 -6.34 3.37 11.97
N ASN A 263 -5.82 4.13 12.93
CA ASN A 263 -5.45 3.57 14.23
C ASN A 263 -6.65 3.07 15.04
N THR A 264 -7.82 3.73 14.93
CA THR A 264 -9.04 3.25 15.60
C THR A 264 -9.39 1.84 15.13
N LEU A 265 -9.25 1.56 13.83
CA LEU A 265 -9.54 0.24 13.29
C LEU A 265 -8.52 -0.81 13.76
N VAL A 266 -7.22 -0.49 13.74
CA VAL A 266 -6.18 -1.39 14.26
C VAL A 266 -6.44 -1.77 15.72
N ILE A 267 -6.91 -0.81 16.53
CA ILE A 267 -7.30 -1.04 17.92
C ILE A 267 -8.50 -1.99 17.99
N LEU A 268 -9.54 -1.78 17.17
CA LEU A 268 -10.72 -2.66 17.14
C LEU A 268 -10.37 -4.10 16.76
N GLU A 269 -9.51 -4.28 15.75
CA GLU A 269 -9.03 -5.60 15.33
C GLU A 269 -8.22 -6.28 16.45
N ALA A 270 -7.33 -5.54 17.11
CA ALA A 270 -6.55 -6.06 18.24
C ALA A 270 -7.45 -6.42 19.43
N MET A 271 -8.45 -5.58 19.75
CA MET A 271 -9.43 -5.85 20.80
C MET A 271 -10.21 -7.12 20.50
N ALA A 272 -10.65 -7.32 19.26
CA ALA A 272 -11.35 -8.52 18.82
C ALA A 272 -10.47 -9.78 18.93
N ALA A 273 -9.23 -9.70 18.45
CA ALA A 273 -8.27 -10.81 18.51
C ALA A 273 -7.95 -11.24 19.96
N HIS A 274 -7.99 -10.32 20.91
CA HIS A 274 -7.68 -10.57 22.32
C HIS A 274 -8.91 -10.65 23.24
N GLY A 275 -10.12 -10.66 22.68
CA GLY A 275 -11.37 -10.80 23.45
C GLY A 275 -11.67 -9.62 24.37
N VAL A 276 -11.19 -8.41 24.06
CA VAL A 276 -11.51 -7.18 24.79
C VAL A 276 -12.86 -6.66 24.32
N LYS A 277 -13.87 -6.72 25.20
CA LYS A 277 -15.28 -6.48 24.82
C LYS A 277 -15.82 -5.09 25.15
N THR A 278 -14.98 -4.15 25.56
CA THR A 278 -15.45 -2.83 25.99
C THR A 278 -14.57 -1.73 25.44
N LEU A 279 -15.17 -0.78 24.74
CA LEU A 279 -14.49 0.41 24.21
C LEU A 279 -15.19 1.68 24.70
N ILE A 280 -14.42 2.55 25.36
CA ILE A 280 -14.81 3.94 25.61
C ILE A 280 -14.01 4.81 24.66
N TYR A 281 -14.67 5.37 23.65
CA TYR A 281 -14.03 6.20 22.64
C TYR A 281 -14.20 7.69 22.95
N SER A 282 -13.08 8.37 23.15
CA SER A 282 -13.06 9.83 23.30
C SER A 282 -13.14 10.49 21.92
N SER A 283 -14.32 11.02 21.60
CA SER A 283 -14.57 11.86 20.45
C SER A 283 -14.66 13.35 20.82
N THR A 284 -15.25 14.17 19.95
CA THR A 284 -15.23 15.63 20.03
C THR A 284 -16.54 16.24 19.54
N CYS A 285 -16.95 17.38 20.12
CA CYS A 285 -18.05 18.18 19.60
C CYS A 285 -17.77 18.78 18.21
N ALA A 286 -16.51 18.76 17.73
CA ALA A 286 -16.19 19.16 16.36
C ALA A 286 -16.85 18.25 15.30
N THR A 287 -17.41 17.09 15.70
CA THR A 287 -18.23 16.24 14.84
C THR A 287 -19.57 16.88 14.47
N TYR A 288 -20.08 17.82 15.26
CA TYR A 288 -21.36 18.51 15.02
C TYR A 288 -21.25 19.70 14.06
N GLY A 289 -20.05 20.23 13.80
CA GLY A 289 -19.86 21.38 12.93
C GLY A 289 -20.49 22.67 13.46
N GLU A 290 -21.30 23.33 12.61
CA GLU A 290 -22.06 24.53 12.95
C GLU A 290 -23.53 24.17 13.22
N PRO A 291 -23.92 23.96 14.49
CA PRO A 291 -25.27 23.52 14.83
C PRO A 291 -26.30 24.64 14.62
N GLU A 292 -27.46 24.31 14.04
CA GLU A 292 -28.57 25.27 13.85
C GLU A 292 -29.20 25.75 15.16
N LYS A 293 -29.10 24.94 16.23
CA LYS A 293 -29.73 25.21 17.54
C LYS A 293 -28.76 24.93 18.68
N MET A 294 -28.80 25.80 19.67
CA MET A 294 -28.10 25.65 20.95
C MET A 294 -29.11 25.45 22.08
N PRO A 295 -28.82 24.62 23.10
CA PRO A 295 -27.61 23.84 23.28
C PRO A 295 -27.51 22.62 22.34
N ILE A 296 -26.28 22.22 21.99
CA ILE A 296 -26.02 20.96 21.26
C ILE A 296 -26.39 19.79 22.20
N THR A 297 -27.05 18.78 21.65
CA THR A 297 -27.40 17.55 22.35
C THR A 297 -26.88 16.35 21.57
N GLU A 298 -26.90 15.15 22.17
CA GLU A 298 -26.45 13.92 21.48
C GLU A 298 -27.24 13.59 20.21
N VAL A 299 -28.45 14.16 20.04
CA VAL A 299 -29.29 13.99 18.84
C VAL A 299 -29.04 15.06 17.77
N THR A 300 -28.18 16.04 18.03
CA THR A 300 -27.84 17.07 17.04
C THR A 300 -27.16 16.42 15.83
N PRO A 301 -27.54 16.76 14.58
CA PRO A 301 -26.90 16.21 13.39
C PRO A 301 -25.39 16.46 13.38
N GLN A 302 -24.62 15.44 13.02
CA GLN A 302 -23.17 15.54 12.88
C GLN A 302 -22.78 15.97 11.47
N ASP A 303 -22.47 17.26 11.29
CA ASP A 303 -21.96 17.82 10.03
C ASP A 303 -20.59 18.50 10.18
N PRO A 304 -19.48 17.74 10.30
CA PRO A 304 -18.18 18.30 10.60
C PRO A 304 -17.61 19.17 9.48
N ILE A 305 -17.32 20.43 9.80
CA ILE A 305 -16.77 21.42 8.86
C ILE A 305 -15.25 21.32 8.69
N ASN A 306 -14.54 20.65 9.60
CA ASN A 306 -13.07 20.56 9.60
C ASN A 306 -12.55 19.10 9.52
N PRO A 307 -11.31 18.90 9.04
CA PRO A 307 -10.69 17.58 8.92
C PRO A 307 -10.67 16.72 10.18
N TYR A 308 -10.43 17.35 11.34
CA TYR A 308 -10.36 16.66 12.62
C TYR A 308 -11.71 16.09 13.03
N GLY A 309 -12.78 16.89 12.93
CA GLY A 309 -14.16 16.47 13.15
C GLY A 309 -14.59 15.38 12.16
N LYS A 310 -14.20 15.48 10.88
CA LYS A 310 -14.47 14.44 9.87
C LYS A 310 -13.81 13.11 10.23
N ALA A 311 -12.52 13.12 10.56
CA ALA A 311 -11.80 11.90 10.95
C ALA A 311 -12.36 11.27 12.22
N LYS A 312 -12.78 12.09 13.20
CA LYS A 312 -13.43 11.62 14.43
C LYS A 312 -14.81 11.03 14.18
N LYS A 313 -15.64 11.66 13.35
CA LYS A 313 -16.92 11.10 12.94
C LYS A 313 -16.75 9.76 12.21
N MET A 314 -15.82 9.67 11.27
CA MET A 314 -15.52 8.39 10.59
C MET A 314 -15.09 7.30 11.58
N ALA A 315 -14.29 7.64 12.60
CA ALA A 315 -13.92 6.68 13.63
C ALA A 315 -15.14 6.24 14.48
N GLU A 316 -16.06 7.15 14.80
CA GLU A 316 -17.33 6.81 15.46
C GLU A 316 -18.16 5.84 14.61
N ASP A 317 -18.33 6.13 13.32
CA ASP A 317 -19.10 5.29 12.40
C ASP A 317 -18.51 3.87 12.32
N ILE A 318 -17.18 3.75 12.19
CA ILE A 318 -16.46 2.47 12.19
C ILE A 318 -16.72 1.69 13.49
N ILE A 319 -16.60 2.35 14.64
CA ILE A 319 -16.82 1.70 15.94
C ILE A 319 -18.27 1.21 16.07
N LEU A 320 -19.24 2.02 15.65
CA LEU A 320 -20.65 1.66 15.70
C LEU A 320 -20.95 0.47 14.79
N ASP A 321 -20.42 0.44 13.58
CA ASP A 321 -20.62 -0.67 12.66
C ASP A 321 -19.94 -1.96 13.14
N PHE A 322 -18.75 -1.84 13.74
CA PHE A 322 -18.08 -2.96 14.39
C PHE A 322 -18.90 -3.51 15.58
N SER A 323 -19.50 -2.63 16.39
CA SER A 323 -20.33 -3.03 17.53
C SER A 323 -21.63 -3.75 17.12
N LYS A 324 -22.17 -3.48 15.92
CA LYS A 324 -23.37 -4.17 15.41
C LYS A 324 -23.09 -5.63 15.05
N THR A 325 -21.85 -5.96 14.73
CA THR A 325 -21.43 -7.29 14.26
C THR A 325 -20.60 -8.06 15.29
N SER A 326 -20.37 -7.49 16.47
CA SER A 326 -19.60 -8.08 17.57
C SER A 326 -20.34 -7.98 18.90
N ASP A 327 -19.87 -8.72 19.91
CA ASP A 327 -20.33 -8.65 21.30
C ASP A 327 -19.63 -7.54 22.10
N MET A 328 -19.13 -6.50 21.42
CA MET A 328 -18.41 -5.38 22.01
C MET A 328 -19.36 -4.28 22.50
N ALA A 329 -19.27 -3.93 23.79
CA ALA A 329 -19.95 -2.79 24.38
C ALA A 329 -19.17 -1.49 24.08
N VAL A 330 -19.86 -0.52 23.48
CA VAL A 330 -19.27 0.76 23.06
C VAL A 330 -19.92 1.93 23.76
N MET A 331 -19.10 2.87 24.23
CA MET A 331 -19.53 4.22 24.62
C MET A 331 -18.68 5.26 23.89
N ILE A 332 -19.33 6.18 23.18
CA ILE A 332 -18.67 7.30 22.49
C ILE A 332 -18.95 8.57 23.29
N LEU A 333 -17.90 9.28 23.69
CA LEU A 333 -18.00 10.50 24.49
C LEU A 333 -17.54 11.69 23.64
N ARG A 334 -18.46 12.62 23.34
CA ARG A 334 -18.19 13.79 22.50
C ARG A 334 -17.99 15.01 23.40
N TYR A 335 -16.75 15.29 23.75
CA TYR A 335 -16.44 16.40 24.66
C TYR A 335 -16.37 17.74 23.91
N PHE A 336 -16.86 18.80 24.57
CA PHE A 336 -16.42 20.18 24.31
C PHE A 336 -14.98 20.32 24.80
N ASN A 337 -14.23 21.32 24.28
CA ASN A 337 -12.83 21.56 24.64
C ASN A 337 -12.56 21.27 26.13
N VAL A 338 -11.76 20.24 26.38
CA VAL A 338 -11.38 19.84 27.74
C VAL A 338 -10.33 20.83 28.21
N ILE A 339 -10.73 21.76 29.06
CA ILE A 339 -9.80 22.68 29.72
C ILE A 339 -9.11 21.87 30.82
N GLY A 340 -7.78 21.79 30.77
CA GLY A 340 -7.00 21.11 31.81
C GLY A 340 -7.27 21.70 33.19
N SER A 341 -7.17 20.88 34.24
CA SER A 341 -7.35 21.34 35.62
C SER A 341 -6.12 22.14 36.08
N ASP A 342 -6.01 23.41 35.71
CA ASP A 342 -5.16 24.34 36.43
C ASP A 342 -5.93 24.83 37.66
N LEU A 343 -5.43 24.52 38.86
CA LEU A 343 -5.98 24.95 40.13
C LEU A 343 -6.12 26.48 40.24
N GLU A 344 -5.32 27.24 39.47
CA GLU A 344 -5.34 28.70 39.46
C GLU A 344 -6.05 29.31 38.23
N GLY A 345 -6.58 28.49 37.32
CA GLY A 345 -7.35 28.95 36.16
C GLY A 345 -6.60 29.86 35.19
N ARG A 346 -5.26 29.74 35.09
CA ARG A 346 -4.41 30.57 34.22
C ARG A 346 -4.35 30.06 32.79
N LEU A 347 -4.72 28.80 32.56
CA LEU A 347 -4.76 28.18 31.24
C LEU A 347 -6.21 27.90 30.82
N GLY A 348 -6.80 28.82 30.04
CA GLY A 348 -8.11 28.68 29.42
C GLY A 348 -8.64 29.98 28.81
N GLU A 349 -9.30 29.90 27.65
CA GLU A 349 -10.05 31.04 27.09
C GLU A 349 -11.20 31.41 28.04
N ARG A 350 -11.31 32.71 28.40
CA ARG A 350 -12.46 33.25 29.14
C ARG A 350 -13.67 33.34 28.20
N THR A 351 -14.33 32.23 27.92
CA THR A 351 -15.69 32.22 27.39
C THR A 351 -16.68 31.99 28.53
N VAL A 352 -17.77 32.78 28.53
CA VAL A 352 -18.66 32.98 29.68
C VAL A 352 -19.45 31.72 30.09
N ASN A 353 -19.45 30.63 29.30
CA ASN A 353 -20.45 29.58 29.43
C ASN A 353 -19.99 28.11 29.29
N VAL A 354 -18.80 27.71 29.75
CA VAL A 354 -18.53 26.28 30.01
C VAL A 354 -17.61 26.10 31.23
N LYS A 355 -18.15 25.56 32.32
CA LYS A 355 -17.37 25.01 33.44
C LYS A 355 -17.83 23.59 33.70
N PHE A 356 -16.97 22.61 33.42
CA PHE A 356 -16.99 21.32 34.12
C PHE A 356 -15.69 21.22 34.90
N ALA A 357 -15.77 21.46 36.21
CA ALA A 357 -14.70 21.13 37.13
C ALA A 357 -14.96 19.72 37.66
N SER A 358 -14.00 18.81 37.48
CA SER A 358 -13.99 17.52 38.18
C SER A 358 -13.43 17.71 39.60
N GLY A 359 -14.16 17.24 40.61
CA GLY A 359 -13.79 17.19 42.03
C GLY A 359 -15.00 17.50 42.92
N LYS A 360 -15.44 16.66 43.87
CA LYS A 360 -14.73 15.75 44.77
C LYS A 360 -15.54 14.46 45.06
N PRO A 361 -14.88 13.38 45.51
CA PRO A 361 -15.54 12.26 46.17
C PRO A 361 -15.95 12.63 47.61
N HIS A 362 -17.16 12.24 47.99
CA HIS A 362 -17.54 12.04 49.40
C HIS A 362 -18.02 10.60 49.57
#